data_AF-A0A010QTT2-F1
#
_entry.id   AF-A0A010QTT2-F1
#
_cell.length_a   1.000
_cell.length_b   1.000
_cell.length_c   1.000
_cell.angle_alpha   90.00
_cell.angle_beta   90.00
_cell.angle_gamma   90.00
#
_symmetry.space_group_name_H-M   'P 1'
#
loop_
_entity.id
_entity.type
_entity.pdbx_description
1 polymer ?
#
loop_
_entity_poly.entity_id
_entity_poly.type
_entity_poly.pdbx_seq_one_letter_code
_entity_poly.pdbx_strand_id
1 'polypeptide(L)'
;MNDFTSDILRAITDMQATTPTFKTPTTIVKVLDAIKIDEDGDLEILVGAGETAQSFIVCAKTLARHSQVFKRMVFGGLRLG
;
A
#
# COMPACT_ATOMS: atom_id res chain seq x y z
N MET A 1 -15.86 -51.87 -20.44
CA MET A 1 -16.11 -51.51 -19.03
C MET A 1 -14.95 -50.62 -18.68
N ASN A 2 -15.09 -49.34 -19.03
CA ASN A 2 -13.95 -48.46 -19.20
C ASN A 2 -13.78 -47.65 -17.93
N ASP A 3 -12.64 -47.88 -17.33
CA ASP A 3 -12.25 -47.51 -15.99
C ASP A 3 -11.99 -46.01 -15.93
N PHE A 4 -13.05 -45.26 -15.64
CA PHE A 4 -13.10 -43.81 -15.48
C PHE A 4 -11.99 -43.27 -14.56
N THR A 5 -11.50 -44.11 -13.65
CA THR A 5 -10.41 -43.80 -12.73
C THR A 5 -9.06 -43.61 -13.44
N SER A 6 -8.83 -44.32 -14.54
CA SER A 6 -7.57 -44.25 -15.30
C SER A 6 -7.45 -42.96 -16.14
N ASP A 7 -8.57 -42.45 -16.65
CA ASP A 7 -8.62 -41.18 -17.39
C ASP A 7 -8.37 -39.97 -16.48
N ILE A 8 -8.85 -40.02 -15.22
CA ILE A 8 -8.60 -38.97 -14.22
C ILE A 8 -7.12 -38.91 -13.83
N LEU A 9 -6.49 -40.07 -13.58
CA LEU A 9 -5.08 -40.11 -13.19
C LEU A 9 -4.16 -39.61 -14.31
N ARG A 10 -4.52 -39.87 -15.58
CA ARG A 10 -3.80 -39.34 -16.74
C ARG A 10 -3.98 -37.81 -16.87
N ALA A 11 -5.20 -37.30 -16.65
CA ALA A 11 -5.47 -35.86 -16.69
C ALA A 11 -4.73 -35.06 -15.59
N ILE A 12 -4.52 -35.64 -14.41
CA ILE A 12 -3.78 -34.99 -13.32
C ILE A 12 -2.26 -35.02 -13.58
N THR A 13 -1.75 -36.07 -14.24
CA THR A 13 -0.32 -36.20 -14.56
C THR A 13 0.13 -35.21 -15.64
N ASP A 14 -0.76 -34.83 -16.56
CA ASP A 14 -0.47 -33.85 -17.62
C ASP A 14 -0.52 -32.38 -17.15
N MET A 15 -0.88 -32.09 -15.89
CA MET A 15 -1.00 -30.73 -15.34
C MET A 15 0.27 -30.17 -14.66
N GLN A 16 1.42 -30.85 -14.74
CA GLN A 16 2.68 -30.39 -14.12
C GLN A 16 3.63 -29.64 -15.06
N ALA A 17 3.13 -28.77 -15.95
CA ALA A 17 4.01 -27.95 -16.78
C ALA A 17 3.47 -26.56 -17.19
N THR A 18 2.74 -25.86 -16.34
CA THR A 18 2.66 -24.38 -16.43
C THR A 18 2.31 -23.79 -15.08
N THR A 19 3.33 -23.32 -14.36
CA THR A 19 3.16 -22.32 -13.30
C THR A 19 2.27 -21.20 -13.83
N PRO A 20 1.10 -20.92 -13.25
CA PRO A 20 0.36 -19.72 -13.58
C PRO A 20 1.20 -18.54 -13.11
N THR A 21 1.94 -17.93 -14.04
CA THR A 21 2.54 -16.62 -13.81
C THR A 21 1.39 -15.66 -13.63
N PHE A 22 1.03 -15.39 -12.37
CA PHE A 22 0.19 -14.27 -11.99
C PHE A 22 0.94 -13.02 -12.45
N LYS A 23 0.63 -12.56 -13.67
CA LYS A 23 1.02 -11.22 -14.10
C LYS A 23 0.20 -10.30 -13.22
N THR A 24 0.79 -9.88 -12.10
CA THR A 24 0.27 -8.79 -11.30
C THR A 24 -0.06 -7.68 -12.29
N PRO A 25 -1.31 -7.18 -12.35
CA PRO A 25 -1.59 -6.01 -13.15
C PRO A 25 -0.67 -4.92 -12.61
N THR A 26 0.36 -4.59 -13.39
CA THR A 26 1.26 -3.47 -13.12
C THR A 26 0.45 -2.21 -13.36
N THR A 27 -0.39 -1.86 -12.40
CA THR A 27 -0.87 -0.49 -12.28
C THR A 27 0.38 0.33 -12.06
N ILE A 28 0.81 1.06 -13.10
CA ILE A 28 1.86 2.06 -12.98
C ILE A 28 1.24 3.16 -12.13
N VAL A 29 1.30 2.99 -10.81
CA VAL A 29 0.97 4.05 -9.88
C VAL A 29 2.02 5.11 -10.15
N LYS A 30 1.60 6.25 -10.69
CA LYS A 30 2.45 7.41 -10.85
C LYS A 30 2.74 7.88 -9.43
N VAL A 31 3.83 7.37 -8.84
CA VAL A 31 4.29 7.78 -7.51
C VAL A 31 4.68 9.24 -7.67
N LEU A 32 3.81 10.15 -7.23
CA LEU A 32 4.12 11.56 -7.14
C LEU A 32 5.21 11.67 -6.08
N ASP A 33 6.35 12.26 -6.45
CA ASP A 33 7.41 12.55 -5.50
C ASP A 33 6.85 13.40 -4.36
N ALA A 34 7.28 13.08 -3.13
CA ALA A 34 6.85 13.81 -1.96
C ALA A 34 7.35 15.27 -2.04
N ILE A 35 6.44 16.22 -1.84
CA ILE A 35 6.78 17.64 -1.81
C ILE A 35 7.37 17.95 -0.44
N LYS A 36 8.64 18.32 -0.41
CA LYS A 36 9.29 18.76 0.83
C LYS A 36 8.99 20.22 1.10
N ILE A 37 8.20 20.47 2.14
CA ILE A 37 8.01 21.81 2.71
C ILE A 37 9.15 22.12 3.69
N ASP A 38 9.67 21.08 4.35
CA ASP A 38 10.83 21.13 5.23
C ASP A 38 11.79 20.00 4.84
N GLU A 39 13.06 20.31 4.56
CA GLU A 39 14.08 19.32 4.18
C GLU A 39 14.44 18.39 5.34
N ASP A 40 14.32 18.88 6.57
CA ASP A 40 14.56 18.12 7.81
C ASP A 40 13.25 17.63 8.44
N GLY A 41 12.15 17.62 7.66
CA GLY A 41 10.83 17.23 8.13
C GLY A 41 10.78 15.80 8.67
N ASP A 42 10.11 15.63 9.81
CA ASP A 42 9.95 14.38 10.55
C ASP A 42 8.54 13.79 10.44
N LEU A 43 7.67 14.40 9.62
CA LEU A 43 6.29 13.98 9.42
C LEU A 43 5.92 14.00 7.93
N GLU A 44 5.37 12.89 7.45
CA GLU A 44 4.77 12.77 6.11
C GLU A 44 3.24 12.86 6.20
N ILE A 45 2.64 13.72 5.40
CA ILE A 45 1.18 13.88 5.30
C ILE A 45 0.74 13.57 3.88
N LEU A 46 -0.16 12.60 3.75
CA LEU A 46 -0.82 12.29 2.51
C LEU A 46 -2.15 13.05 2.42
N VAL A 47 -2.31 13.92 1.43
CA VAL A 47 -3.52 14.73 1.21
C VAL A 47 -4.24 14.25 -0.05
N GLY A 48 -5.52 13.93 0.07
CA GLY A 48 -6.33 13.37 -1.01
C GLY A 48 -6.66 11.89 -0.77
N ALA A 49 -7.12 11.20 -1.81
CA ALA A 49 -7.50 9.79 -1.73
C ALA A 49 -7.20 9.06 -3.04
N GLY A 50 -6.79 7.79 -2.95
CA GLY A 50 -6.48 6.97 -4.13
C GLY A 50 -5.28 7.49 -4.92
N GLU A 51 -5.37 7.45 -6.25
CA GLU A 51 -4.28 7.80 -7.16
C GLU A 51 -3.97 9.30 -7.25
N THR A 52 -4.82 10.16 -6.67
CA THR A 52 -4.63 11.62 -6.66
C THR A 52 -4.05 12.12 -5.35
N ALA A 53 -3.69 11.23 -4.44
CA ALA A 53 -3.12 11.60 -3.16
C ALA A 53 -1.70 12.16 -3.34
N GLN A 54 -1.42 13.32 -2.73
CA GLN A 54 -0.12 13.98 -2.75
C GLN A 54 0.54 13.88 -1.38
N SER A 55 1.80 13.46 -1.36
CA SER A 55 2.62 13.41 -0.15
C SER A 55 3.33 14.73 0.10
N PHE A 56 3.40 15.14 1.36
CA PHE A 56 4.12 16.31 1.85
C PHE A 56 5.01 15.95 3.05
N ILE A 57 6.29 16.33 2.98
CA ILE A 57 7.23 16.20 4.10
C ILE A 57 7.27 17.53 4.85
N VAL A 58 6.94 17.49 6.14
CA VAL A 58 6.80 18.66 7.04
C VAL A 58 7.45 18.40 8.40
N CYS A 59 7.71 19.46 9.16
CA CYS A 59 8.11 19.35 10.57
C CYS A 59 6.89 19.26 11.50
N ALA A 60 6.74 18.14 12.23
CA ALA A 60 5.71 17.86 13.20
C ALA A 60 5.60 18.94 14.29
N LYS A 61 6.73 19.41 14.83
CA LYS A 61 6.76 20.42 15.88
C LYS A 61 6.20 21.75 15.39
N THR A 62 6.57 22.15 14.17
CA THR A 62 6.06 23.37 13.54
C THR A 62 4.56 23.24 13.29
N LEU A 63 4.11 22.13 12.70
CA LEU A 63 2.69 21.89 12.42
C LEU A 63 1.83 21.89 13.69
N ALA A 64 2.30 21.25 14.77
CA ALA A 64 1.61 21.24 16.06
C ALA A 64 1.58 22.60 16.76
N ARG A 65 2.59 23.46 16.52
CA ARG A 65 2.58 24.84 17.04
C ARG A 65 1.46 25.66 16.40
N HIS A 66 1.16 25.40 15.12
CA HIS A 66 0.16 26.13 14.35
C HIS A 66 -1.23 25.49 14.35
N SER A 67 -1.38 24.24 14.77
CA SER A 67 -2.69 23.55 14.81
C SER A 67 -2.87 22.70 16.07
N GLN A 68 -3.91 23.00 16.84
CA GLN A 68 -4.29 22.21 18.02
C GLN A 68 -4.72 20.79 17.66
N VAL A 69 -5.29 20.59 16.46
CA VAL A 69 -5.66 19.26 15.96
C VAL A 69 -4.42 18.43 15.73
N PHE A 70 -3.44 18.95 14.98
CA PHE A 70 -2.18 18.24 14.75
C PHE A 70 -1.36 18.09 16.04
N LYS A 71 -1.43 19.06 16.95
CA LYS A 71 -0.81 18.91 18.29
C LYS A 71 -1.37 17.71 19.04
N ARG A 72 -2.69 17.51 19.03
CA ARG A 72 -3.32 16.34 19.66
C ARG A 72 -3.05 15.05 18.89
N MET A 73 -3.03 15.11 17.56
CA MET A 73 -2.79 13.94 16.72
C MET A 73 -1.36 13.40 16.88
N VAL A 74 -0.37 14.29 16.89
CA VAL A 74 1.05 13.91 16.94
C VAL A 74 1.57 13.76 18.37
N PHE A 75 1.12 14.61 19.31
CA PHE A 75 1.65 14.65 20.68
C PHE A 75 0.59 14.38 21.77
N GLY A 76 -0.67 14.15 21.42
CA GLY A 76 -1.75 13.96 22.39
C GLY A 76 -1.81 12.59 23.05
N GLY A 77 -0.99 11.64 22.58
CA GLY A 77 -1.01 10.25 23.02
C GLY A 77 -2.23 9.49 22.47
N LEU A 78 -2.00 8.33 21.85
CA LEU A 78 -3.08 7.40 21.48
C LEU A 78 -3.75 6.90 22.76
N ARG A 79 -4.91 7.46 23.12
CA ARG A 79 -5.81 6.82 24.07
C ARG A 79 -6.57 5.73 23.33
N LEU A 80 -5.99 4.52 23.31
CA LEU A 80 -6.76 3.30 23.08
C LEU A 80 -7.63 3.12 24.33
N GLY A 81 -8.87 3.59 24.26
CA GLY A 81 -9.91 3.37 25.26
C GLY A 81 -10.69 2.11 24.95
#